data_AF-A0A6A4RM05-F1
#
_entry.id   AF-A0A6A4RM05-F1
#
_cell.length_a   1.000
_cell.length_b   1.000
_cell.length_c   1.000
_cell.angle_alpha   90.00
_cell.angle_beta   90.00
_cell.angle_gamma   90.00
#
_symmetry.space_group_name_H-M   'P 1'
#
loop_
_entity.id
_entity.type
_entity.pdbx_description
1 polymer ?
#
loop_
_entity_poly.entity_id
_entity_poly.type
_entity_poly.pdbx_seq_one_letter_code
_entity_poly.pdbx_strand_id
1 'polypeptide(L)'
;MLPGINQGQNLEYKPWQTTDMSDILEKLPTLQDGAHPWISKLEEITVGTQSAIEDIKRLLANLLGVPVMEEILQKAGLNRYVGTAVNDPELFAASRGRMWRALRDTFPTNVYPDNILIESLGQDENPRAYVSRVHQVWRNVTGNDPDLSQMELSILRAKLQKGLPLPVRSKLAEVVGLGRMAKGVYMDHIDHQVELYRKKEHDQKVEDQETLRKLNQIQLVDNKE
;
A
#
# COMPACT_ATOMS: atom_id res chain seq x y z
N MET A 1 -18.31 -12.20 17.06
CA MET A 1 -17.53 -11.19 17.80
C MET A 1 -16.28 -11.90 18.26
N LEU A 2 -15.11 -11.47 17.82
CA LEU A 2 -13.85 -12.01 18.33
C LEU A 2 -13.70 -11.57 19.79
N PRO A 3 -13.25 -12.44 20.71
CA PRO A 3 -12.93 -12.05 22.07
C PRO A 3 -11.87 -10.95 22.02
N GLY A 4 -12.18 -9.84 22.67
CA GLY A 4 -11.29 -8.71 22.83
C GLY A 4 -11.46 -8.17 24.23
N ILE A 5 -10.46 -7.44 24.70
CA ILE A 5 -10.52 -6.79 26.01
C ILE A 5 -11.64 -5.72 25.96
N ASN A 6 -12.70 -5.93 26.73
CA ASN A 6 -13.87 -5.04 26.76
C ASN A 6 -13.54 -3.76 27.58
N GLN A 7 -13.85 -2.58 27.03
CA GLN A 7 -13.68 -1.32 27.75
C GLN A 7 -14.71 -1.19 28.89
N GLY A 8 -14.25 -1.41 30.11
CA GLY A 8 -14.95 -1.04 31.33
C GLY A 8 -14.18 -1.46 32.57
N GLN A 9 -13.51 -0.51 33.25
CA GLN A 9 -12.86 -0.48 34.59
C GLN A 9 -12.11 -1.72 35.17
N ASN A 10 -12.20 -2.92 34.59
CA ASN A 10 -11.40 -4.11 34.85
C ASN A 10 -11.12 -4.78 33.48
N LEU A 11 -9.92 -4.57 32.94
CA LEU A 11 -9.47 -5.21 31.70
C LEU A 11 -9.12 -6.67 32.00
N GLU A 12 -10.14 -7.52 32.15
CA GLU A 12 -9.92 -8.96 32.26
C GLU A 12 -9.67 -9.53 30.87
N TYR A 13 -8.46 -10.04 30.66
CA TYR A 13 -8.05 -10.66 29.41
C TYR A 13 -8.89 -11.93 29.13
N LYS A 14 -9.45 -12.01 27.93
CA LYS A 14 -10.16 -13.18 27.43
C LYS A 14 -9.43 -13.71 26.19
N PRO A 15 -8.80 -14.90 26.27
CA PRO A 15 -8.14 -15.50 25.13
C PRO A 15 -9.09 -15.72 23.95
N TRP A 16 -8.54 -15.65 22.73
CA TRP A 16 -9.24 -16.14 21.55
C TRP A 16 -9.62 -17.61 21.70
N GLN A 17 -10.88 -17.92 21.39
CA GLN A 17 -11.34 -19.29 21.38
C GLN A 17 -10.76 -20.02 20.18
N THR A 18 -10.73 -21.34 20.23
CA THR A 18 -10.23 -22.17 19.13
C THR A 18 -10.96 -21.88 17.82
N THR A 19 -12.29 -21.68 17.87
CA THR A 19 -13.11 -21.31 16.71
C THR A 19 -12.68 -19.97 16.13
N ASP A 20 -12.46 -18.95 16.97
CA ASP A 20 -11.98 -17.64 16.53
C ASP A 20 -10.62 -17.75 15.84
N MET A 21 -9.70 -18.56 16.38
CA MET A 21 -8.38 -18.77 15.79
C MET A 21 -8.46 -19.49 14.44
N SER A 22 -9.30 -20.52 14.31
CA SER A 22 -9.51 -21.21 13.03
C SER A 22 -10.08 -20.27 11.97
N ASP A 23 -11.08 -19.47 12.32
CA ASP A 23 -11.71 -18.49 11.42
C ASP A 23 -10.73 -17.40 10.97
N ILE A 24 -9.81 -16.99 11.85
CA ILE A 24 -8.73 -16.05 11.52
C ILE A 24 -7.74 -16.71 10.57
N LEU A 25 -7.24 -17.91 10.90
CA LEU A 25 -6.25 -18.63 10.10
C LEU A 25 -6.73 -18.93 8.69
N GLU A 26 -8.02 -19.26 8.51
CA GLU A 26 -8.62 -19.50 7.18
C GLU A 26 -8.57 -18.25 6.27
N LYS A 27 -8.62 -17.05 6.85
CA LYS A 27 -8.66 -15.78 6.11
C LYS A 27 -7.27 -15.19 5.86
N LEU A 28 -6.23 -15.71 6.51
CA LEU A 28 -4.88 -15.19 6.38
C LEU A 28 -4.20 -15.76 5.13
N PRO A 29 -3.44 -14.95 4.38
CA PRO A 29 -2.62 -15.46 3.29
C PRO A 29 -1.47 -16.34 3.84
N THR A 30 -0.74 -17.03 2.97
CA THR A 30 0.40 -17.84 3.40
C THR A 30 1.58 -16.94 3.80
N LEU A 31 2.15 -17.15 4.99
CA LEU A 31 3.30 -16.35 5.45
C LEU A 31 4.57 -16.56 4.61
N GLN A 32 4.68 -17.69 3.90
CA GLN A 32 5.78 -17.98 2.97
C GLN A 32 5.84 -17.02 1.78
N ASP A 33 4.70 -16.45 1.38
CA ASP A 33 4.64 -15.42 0.32
C ASP A 33 5.10 -14.04 0.83
N GLY A 34 5.39 -13.94 2.14
CA GLY A 34 5.91 -12.76 2.81
C GLY A 34 5.05 -12.32 3.99
N ALA A 35 5.70 -11.69 4.97
CA ALA A 35 5.02 -11.24 6.18
C ALA A 35 4.11 -10.04 5.95
N HIS A 36 4.37 -9.17 4.96
CA HIS A 36 3.59 -7.95 4.82
C HIS A 36 2.09 -8.21 4.51
N PRO A 37 1.72 -8.99 3.49
CA PRO A 37 0.30 -9.32 3.24
C PRO A 37 -0.38 -9.99 4.43
N TRP A 38 0.35 -10.87 5.11
CA TRP A 38 -0.14 -11.57 6.30
C TRP A 38 -0.44 -10.62 7.46
N ILE A 39 0.51 -9.73 7.78
CA ILE A 39 0.36 -8.73 8.85
C ILE A 39 -0.78 -7.79 8.51
N SER A 40 -0.82 -7.26 7.29
CA SER A 40 -1.87 -6.34 6.84
C SER A 40 -3.27 -6.98 6.97
N LYS A 41 -3.41 -8.26 6.57
CA LYS A 41 -4.69 -8.97 6.67
C LYS A 41 -5.07 -9.29 8.12
N LEU A 42 -4.12 -9.70 8.94
CA LEU A 42 -4.37 -9.93 10.37
C LEU A 42 -4.86 -8.66 11.05
N GLU A 43 -4.23 -7.53 10.78
CA GLU A 43 -4.61 -6.24 11.36
C GLU A 43 -5.98 -5.78 10.89
N GLU A 44 -6.32 -6.02 9.62
CA GLU A 44 -7.66 -5.77 9.08
C GLU A 44 -8.72 -6.60 9.82
N ILE A 45 -8.47 -7.90 10.03
CA ILE A 45 -9.41 -8.80 10.71
C ILE A 45 -9.57 -8.43 12.19
N THR A 46 -8.50 -7.94 12.81
CA THR A 46 -8.44 -7.62 14.25
C THR A 46 -8.68 -6.15 14.56
N VAL A 47 -9.09 -5.33 13.58
CA VAL A 47 -9.45 -3.92 13.82
C VAL A 47 -10.50 -3.82 14.92
N GLY A 48 -10.24 -2.94 15.88
CA GLY A 48 -11.14 -2.71 17.02
C GLY A 48 -11.04 -3.76 18.13
N THR A 49 -10.19 -4.78 17.98
CA THR A 49 -9.89 -5.75 19.05
C THR A 49 -8.55 -5.45 19.70
N GLN A 50 -8.44 -5.70 21.00
CA GLN A 50 -7.18 -5.63 21.74
C GLN A 50 -6.65 -7.04 21.97
N SER A 51 -5.73 -7.49 21.11
CA SER A 51 -5.06 -8.77 21.27
C SER A 51 -4.03 -8.74 22.39
N ALA A 52 -3.93 -9.85 23.12
CA ALA A 52 -2.84 -10.07 24.05
C ALA A 52 -1.63 -10.74 23.35
N ILE A 53 -0.52 -10.84 24.06
CA ILE A 53 0.68 -11.54 23.60
C ILE A 53 0.37 -13.01 23.31
N GLU A 54 -0.44 -13.65 24.16
CA GLU A 54 -0.81 -15.05 24.01
C GLU A 54 -1.51 -15.34 22.68
N ASP A 55 -2.45 -14.49 22.29
CA ASP A 55 -3.23 -14.63 21.05
C ASP A 55 -2.29 -14.69 19.83
N ILE A 56 -1.30 -13.79 19.80
CA ILE A 56 -0.30 -13.74 18.73
C ILE A 56 0.66 -14.94 18.81
N LYS A 57 1.09 -15.33 20.02
CA LYS A 57 1.94 -16.53 20.21
C LYS A 57 1.23 -17.78 19.71
N ARG A 58 -0.05 -17.95 20.03
CA ARG A 58 -0.86 -19.09 19.59
C ARG A 58 -1.02 -19.10 18.07
N LEU A 59 -1.32 -17.96 17.44
CA LEU A 59 -1.39 -17.87 15.98
C LEU A 59 -0.07 -18.30 15.33
N LEU A 60 1.05 -17.74 15.78
CA LEU A 60 2.37 -18.05 15.20
C LEU A 60 2.80 -19.49 15.48
N ALA A 61 2.53 -20.02 16.67
CA ALA A 61 2.84 -21.40 17.02
C ALA A 61 2.01 -22.40 16.18
N ASN A 62 0.75 -22.11 15.89
CA ASN A 62 -0.08 -22.94 15.00
C ASN A 62 0.43 -22.88 13.55
N LEU A 63 0.90 -21.72 13.10
CA LEU A 63 1.34 -21.52 11.72
C LEU A 63 2.75 -22.05 11.44
N LEU A 64 3.68 -21.86 12.38
CA LEU A 64 5.12 -22.07 12.19
C LEU A 64 5.72 -23.12 13.12
N GLY A 65 4.97 -23.57 14.12
CA GLY A 65 5.49 -24.34 15.24
C GLY A 65 6.08 -23.46 16.34
N VAL A 66 6.08 -23.99 17.56
CA VAL A 66 6.61 -23.31 18.76
C VAL A 66 8.06 -22.86 18.60
N PRO A 67 9.01 -23.67 18.07
CA PRO A 67 10.41 -23.25 18.00
C PRO A 67 10.62 -21.99 17.16
N VAL A 68 9.99 -21.93 15.97
CA VAL A 68 10.12 -20.78 15.06
C VAL A 68 9.45 -19.53 15.64
N MET A 69 8.31 -19.71 16.30
CA MET A 69 7.63 -18.62 17.02
C MET A 69 8.53 -18.02 18.12
N GLU A 70 9.23 -18.87 18.89
CA GLU A 70 10.16 -18.41 19.93
C GLU A 70 11.37 -17.68 19.34
N GLU A 71 11.94 -18.17 18.24
CA GLU A 71 13.02 -17.47 17.52
C GLU A 71 12.58 -16.07 17.06
N ILE A 72 11.35 -15.93 16.56
CA ILE A 72 10.80 -14.62 16.13
C ILE A 72 10.64 -13.69 17.34
N LEU A 73 10.14 -14.19 18.48
CA LEU A 73 10.07 -13.41 19.72
C LEU A 73 11.46 -12.93 20.15
N GLN A 74 12.47 -13.79 20.09
CA GLN A 74 13.85 -13.43 20.42
C GLN A 74 14.39 -12.34 19.47
N LYS A 75 14.20 -12.50 18.15
CA LYS A 75 14.58 -11.48 17.14
C LYS A 75 13.87 -10.14 17.37
N ALA A 76 12.64 -10.16 17.85
CA ALA A 76 11.89 -8.97 18.22
C ALA A 76 12.35 -8.32 19.55
N GLY A 77 13.31 -8.93 20.26
CA GLY A 77 13.74 -8.49 21.58
C GLY A 77 12.71 -8.76 22.69
N LEU A 78 11.85 -9.74 22.48
CA LEU A 78 10.71 -10.10 23.34
C LEU A 78 11.03 -11.35 24.20
N ASN A 79 12.28 -11.46 24.67
CA ASN A 79 12.78 -12.63 25.42
C ASN A 79 11.94 -12.98 26.67
N ARG A 80 11.32 -11.99 27.30
CA ARG A 80 10.48 -12.18 28.51
C ARG A 80 9.19 -12.98 28.29
N TYR A 81 8.84 -13.28 27.04
CA TYR A 81 7.64 -14.03 26.67
C TYR A 81 7.95 -15.44 26.12
N VAL A 82 9.24 -15.76 25.95
CA VAL A 82 9.72 -17.04 25.40
C VAL A 82 9.63 -18.12 26.47
N GLY A 83 9.08 -19.29 26.13
CA GLY A 83 8.98 -20.44 27.05
C GLY A 83 8.15 -20.21 28.32
N THR A 84 7.37 -19.12 28.41
CA THR A 84 6.61 -18.76 29.61
C THR A 84 5.24 -18.18 29.27
N ALA A 85 4.26 -18.39 30.15
CA ALA A 85 2.93 -17.81 30.08
C ALA A 85 2.69 -16.65 31.07
N VAL A 86 3.71 -16.27 31.85
CA VAL A 86 3.56 -15.28 32.94
C VAL A 86 3.11 -13.91 32.41
N ASN A 87 3.58 -13.52 31.23
CA ASN A 87 3.32 -12.20 30.63
C ASN A 87 2.34 -12.27 29.44
N ASP A 88 1.67 -13.41 29.26
CA ASP A 88 0.77 -13.68 28.13
C ASP A 88 -0.47 -12.77 28.06
N PRO A 89 -1.07 -12.34 29.20
CA PRO A 89 -2.20 -11.38 29.19
C PRO A 89 -1.82 -9.94 28.81
N GLU A 90 -0.53 -9.61 28.67
CA GLU A 90 -0.12 -8.25 28.33
C GLU A 90 -0.62 -7.85 26.94
N LEU A 91 -0.96 -6.57 26.76
CA LEU A 91 -1.40 -6.01 25.48
C LEU A 91 -0.30 -6.11 24.42
N PHE A 92 -0.62 -6.73 23.28
CA PHE A 92 0.31 -6.86 22.16
C PHE A 92 0.71 -5.51 21.53
N ALA A 93 -0.13 -4.47 21.69
CA ALA A 93 0.10 -3.14 21.13
C ALA A 93 1.48 -2.57 21.45
N ALA A 94 2.01 -2.81 22.66
CA ALA A 94 3.33 -2.34 23.10
C ALA A 94 4.51 -3.04 22.39
N SER A 95 4.31 -4.28 21.91
CA SER A 95 5.31 -5.07 21.19
C SER A 95 5.12 -5.09 19.67
N ARG A 96 3.96 -4.62 19.19
CA ARG A 96 3.50 -4.69 17.79
C ARG A 96 4.59 -4.34 16.78
N GLY A 97 5.19 -3.15 16.88
CA GLY A 97 6.18 -2.69 15.91
C GLY A 97 7.45 -3.54 15.85
N ARG A 98 7.91 -4.06 17.00
CA ARG A 98 9.11 -4.92 17.06
C ARG A 98 8.81 -6.31 16.50
N MET A 99 7.67 -6.88 16.86
CA MET A 99 7.21 -8.18 16.35
C MET A 99 7.06 -8.15 14.82
N TRP A 100 6.37 -7.15 14.29
CA TRP A 100 6.17 -7.03 12.84
C TRP A 100 7.45 -6.78 12.06
N ARG A 101 8.43 -6.09 12.66
CA ARG A 101 9.76 -5.97 12.05
C ARG A 101 10.43 -7.34 11.97
N ALA A 102 10.51 -8.08 13.08
CA ALA A 102 11.13 -9.39 13.13
C ALA A 102 10.47 -10.40 12.16
N LEU A 103 9.15 -10.33 12.00
CA LEU A 103 8.42 -11.15 11.04
C LEU A 103 8.77 -10.78 9.59
N ARG A 104 8.83 -9.49 9.23
CA ARG A 104 9.27 -9.05 7.90
C ARG A 104 10.71 -9.42 7.60
N ASP A 105 11.59 -9.36 8.60
CA ASP A 105 12.99 -9.75 8.43
C ASP A 105 13.14 -11.27 8.24
N THR A 106 12.25 -12.07 8.84
CA THR A 106 12.27 -13.54 8.73
C THR A 106 11.56 -14.04 7.47
N PHE A 107 10.47 -13.38 7.05
CA PHE A 107 9.69 -13.69 5.87
C PHE A 107 9.55 -12.43 5.00
N PRO A 108 10.60 -12.06 4.24
CA PRO A 108 10.55 -10.89 3.37
C PRO A 108 9.50 -11.09 2.27
N THR A 109 8.74 -10.05 1.97
CA THR A 109 7.75 -10.08 0.88
C THR A 109 8.47 -9.90 -0.44
N ASN A 110 8.70 -11.01 -1.15
CA ASN A 110 9.33 -11.02 -2.47
C ASN A 110 8.28 -10.71 -3.53
N VAL A 111 8.03 -9.42 -3.76
CA VAL A 111 7.17 -9.00 -4.88
C VAL A 111 8.03 -8.73 -6.11
N TYR A 112 7.75 -9.47 -7.17
CA TYR A 112 8.29 -9.11 -8.48
C TYR A 112 7.69 -7.77 -8.91
N PRO A 113 8.53 -6.77 -9.26
CA PRO A 113 8.07 -5.47 -9.71
C PRO A 113 6.92 -5.54 -10.71
N ASP A 114 6.98 -6.43 -11.69
CA ASP A 114 6.00 -6.53 -12.77
C ASP A 114 4.59 -6.89 -12.29
N ASN A 115 4.47 -7.58 -11.14
CA ASN A 115 3.17 -7.96 -10.56
C ASN A 115 2.49 -6.81 -9.81
N ILE A 116 3.20 -5.70 -9.56
CA ILE A 116 2.61 -4.50 -8.93
C ILE A 116 1.80 -3.76 -9.98
N LEU A 117 0.48 -3.96 -9.94
CA LEU A 117 -0.47 -3.30 -10.82
C LEU A 117 -0.78 -1.90 -10.29
N ILE A 118 -0.46 -0.90 -11.12
CA ILE A 118 -0.76 0.51 -10.85
C ILE A 118 -1.67 0.99 -11.96
N GLU A 119 -2.87 1.42 -11.58
CA GLU A 119 -3.79 2.05 -12.51
C GLU A 119 -3.21 3.36 -13.05
N SER A 120 -3.58 3.71 -14.27
CA SER A 120 -3.16 4.97 -14.88
C SER A 120 -3.78 6.17 -14.15
N LEU A 121 -3.24 7.36 -14.41
CA LEU A 121 -3.80 8.62 -13.93
C LEU A 121 -5.24 8.79 -14.44
N GLY A 122 -6.18 9.06 -13.54
CA GLY A 122 -7.56 9.37 -13.91
C GLY A 122 -7.69 10.71 -14.66
N GLN A 123 -8.72 10.84 -15.49
CA GLN A 123 -8.94 12.04 -16.33
C GLN A 123 -8.97 13.33 -15.49
N ASP A 124 -9.72 13.31 -14.38
CA ASP A 124 -9.88 14.45 -13.47
C ASP A 124 -9.11 14.28 -12.15
N GLU A 125 -8.29 13.22 -12.02
CA GLU A 125 -7.55 12.93 -10.80
C GLU A 125 -6.47 14.01 -10.57
N ASN A 126 -6.34 14.48 -9.33
CA ASN A 126 -5.24 15.38 -8.97
C ASN A 126 -3.88 14.63 -9.13
N PRO A 127 -2.88 15.19 -9.85
CA PRO A 127 -1.61 14.50 -10.09
C PRO A 127 -0.83 14.14 -8.82
N ARG A 128 -0.92 14.99 -7.78
CA ARG A 128 -0.32 14.71 -6.45
C ARG A 128 -1.04 13.56 -5.74
N ALA A 129 -2.36 13.48 -5.90
CA ALA A 129 -3.15 12.36 -5.37
C ALA A 129 -2.78 11.06 -6.09
N TYR A 130 -2.58 11.10 -7.40
CA TYR A 130 -2.07 9.97 -8.18
C TYR A 130 -0.71 9.46 -7.65
N VAL A 131 0.27 10.36 -7.51
CA VAL A 131 1.60 9.99 -6.97
C VAL A 131 1.48 9.36 -5.58
N SER A 132 0.65 9.95 -4.71
CA SER A 132 0.42 9.44 -3.35
C SER A 132 -0.24 8.05 -3.35
N ARG A 133 -1.25 7.86 -4.20
CA ARG A 133 -1.95 6.59 -4.40
C ARG A 133 -0.98 5.50 -4.85
N VAL A 134 -0.10 5.80 -5.79
CA VAL A 134 0.91 4.84 -6.27
C VAL A 134 1.91 4.46 -5.19
N HIS A 135 2.39 5.41 -4.38
CA HIS A 135 3.24 5.09 -3.22
C HIS A 135 2.49 4.23 -2.19
N GLN A 136 1.18 4.46 -2.01
CA GLN A 136 0.37 3.66 -1.11
C GLN A 136 0.19 2.22 -1.63
N VAL A 137 -0.12 2.05 -2.92
CA VAL A 137 -0.20 0.73 -3.55
C VAL A 137 1.12 -0.02 -3.40
N TRP A 138 2.24 0.66 -3.65
CA TRP A 138 3.56 0.06 -3.45
C TRP A 138 3.74 -0.44 -2.02
N ARG A 139 3.53 0.43 -1.03
CA ARG A 139 3.66 0.07 0.40
C ARG A 139 2.73 -1.07 0.80
N ASN A 140 1.51 -1.11 0.27
CA ASN A 140 0.53 -2.16 0.56
C ASN A 140 0.94 -3.52 -0.04
N VAL A 141 1.64 -3.51 -1.16
CA VAL A 141 2.03 -4.74 -1.86
C VAL A 141 3.38 -5.25 -1.35
N THR A 142 4.37 -4.37 -1.24
CA THR A 142 5.76 -4.75 -0.88
C THR A 142 6.03 -4.69 0.61
N GLY A 143 5.28 -3.89 1.35
CA GLY A 143 5.58 -3.57 2.76
C GLY A 143 6.77 -2.65 2.98
N ASN A 144 7.43 -2.21 1.90
CA ASN A 144 8.61 -1.37 1.94
C ASN A 144 8.26 0.08 1.60
N ASP A 145 8.95 1.01 2.24
CA ASP A 145 8.95 2.40 1.81
C ASP A 145 9.93 2.58 0.65
N PRO A 146 9.45 2.85 -0.57
CA PRO A 146 10.30 2.98 -1.74
C PRO A 146 11.30 4.14 -1.62
N ASP A 147 11.03 5.14 -0.77
CA ASP A 147 11.92 6.29 -0.57
C ASP A 147 13.23 5.89 0.16
N LEU A 148 13.27 4.72 0.81
CA LEU A 148 14.45 4.22 1.54
C LEU A 148 15.43 3.44 0.65
N SER A 149 15.01 3.01 -0.54
CA SER A 149 15.82 2.23 -1.48
C SER A 149 15.85 2.89 -2.85
N GLN A 150 17.03 3.29 -3.32
CA GLN A 150 17.17 3.90 -4.65
C GLN A 150 16.70 2.98 -5.78
N MET A 151 16.84 1.66 -5.59
CA MET A 151 16.36 0.67 -6.55
C MET A 151 14.82 0.64 -6.59
N GLU A 152 14.17 0.55 -5.42
CA GLU A 152 12.71 0.53 -5.34
C GLU A 152 12.10 1.85 -5.82
N LEU A 153 12.70 2.99 -5.44
CA LEU A 153 12.29 4.31 -5.92
C LEU A 153 12.37 4.41 -7.45
N SER A 154 13.43 3.87 -8.07
CA SER A 154 13.59 3.89 -9.52
C SER A 154 12.50 3.07 -10.21
N ILE A 155 12.17 1.90 -9.67
CA ILE A 155 11.11 1.03 -10.21
C ILE A 155 9.73 1.68 -10.03
N LEU A 156 9.45 2.26 -8.86
CA LEU A 156 8.22 3.01 -8.61
C LEU A 156 8.06 4.15 -9.61
N ARG A 157 9.13 4.92 -9.86
CA ARG A 157 9.11 6.03 -10.83
C ARG A 157 8.87 5.56 -12.25
N ALA A 158 9.42 4.43 -12.65
CA ALA A 158 9.12 3.83 -13.95
C ALA A 158 7.63 3.47 -14.08
N LYS A 159 7.02 2.92 -13.02
CA LYS A 159 5.58 2.61 -13.00
C LYS A 159 4.69 3.85 -12.98
N LEU A 160 5.06 4.88 -12.20
CA LEU A 160 4.41 6.18 -12.21
C LEU A 160 4.38 6.77 -13.62
N GLN A 161 5.53 6.80 -14.29
CA GLN A 161 5.61 7.31 -15.65
C GLN A 161 4.77 6.48 -16.62
N LYS A 162 4.73 5.15 -16.49
CA LYS A 162 3.91 4.29 -17.36
C LYS A 162 2.42 4.63 -17.28
N GLY A 163 1.92 5.06 -16.13
CA GLY A 163 0.52 5.46 -15.94
C GLY A 163 0.18 6.91 -16.34
N LEU A 164 1.16 7.70 -16.80
CA LEU A 164 0.93 9.06 -17.29
C LEU A 164 0.65 9.08 -18.81
N PRO A 165 -0.08 10.09 -19.32
CA PRO A 165 -0.26 10.29 -20.75
C PRO A 165 1.07 10.39 -21.50
N LEU A 166 1.13 9.83 -22.72
CA LEU A 166 2.36 9.81 -23.52
C LEU A 166 3.01 11.21 -23.70
N PRO A 167 2.25 12.30 -23.99
CA PRO A 167 2.85 13.62 -24.12
C PRO A 167 3.54 14.12 -22.83
N VAL A 168 2.96 13.81 -21.67
CA VAL A 168 3.52 14.15 -20.35
C VAL A 168 4.82 13.37 -20.13
N ARG A 169 4.82 12.07 -20.45
CA ARG A 169 6.01 11.20 -20.31
C ARG A 169 7.18 11.70 -21.14
N SER A 170 6.94 12.07 -22.40
CA SER A 170 7.95 12.63 -23.28
C SER A 170 8.57 13.90 -22.71
N LYS A 171 7.74 14.80 -22.15
CA LYS A 171 8.22 16.05 -21.53
C LYS A 171 9.00 15.80 -20.24
N LEU A 172 8.58 14.84 -19.42
CA LEU A 172 9.32 14.46 -18.21
C LEU A 172 10.67 13.82 -18.53
N ALA A 173 10.80 13.11 -19.66
CA ALA A 173 12.07 12.52 -20.08
C ALA A 173 13.13 13.58 -20.46
N GLU A 174 12.71 14.80 -20.83
CA GLU A 174 13.58 15.94 -21.11
C GLU A 174 14.18 16.56 -19.83
N VAL A 175 13.61 16.26 -18.65
CA VAL A 175 14.06 16.83 -17.37
C VAL A 175 15.29 16.08 -16.86
N VAL A 176 16.44 16.75 -16.91
CA VAL A 176 17.72 16.19 -16.47
C VAL A 176 17.68 15.88 -14.96
N GLY A 177 18.06 14.65 -14.60
CA GLY A 177 18.18 14.25 -13.20
C GLY A 177 16.85 14.00 -12.49
N LEU A 178 15.70 14.03 -13.19
CA LEU A 178 14.37 13.82 -12.61
C LEU A 178 14.32 12.56 -11.73
N GLY A 179 14.95 11.47 -12.18
CA GLY A 179 15.01 10.19 -11.47
C GLY A 179 15.75 10.22 -10.11
N ARG A 180 16.50 11.28 -9.79
CA ARG A 180 17.22 11.45 -8.51
C ARG A 180 16.67 12.56 -7.63
N MET A 181 15.72 13.35 -8.13
CA MET A 181 15.14 14.46 -7.37
C MET A 181 14.38 13.96 -6.14
N ALA A 182 14.28 14.81 -5.11
CA ALA A 182 13.44 14.53 -3.95
C ALA A 182 11.97 14.38 -4.35
N LYS A 183 11.21 13.61 -3.57
CA LYS A 183 9.80 13.30 -3.84
C LYS A 183 8.93 14.51 -4.11
N GLY A 184 9.08 15.58 -3.33
CA GLY A 184 8.33 16.84 -3.51
C GLY A 184 8.58 17.45 -4.88
N VAL A 185 9.85 17.63 -5.25
CA VAL A 185 10.25 18.21 -6.54
C VAL A 185 9.81 17.33 -7.72
N TYR A 186 9.97 16.01 -7.59
CA TYR A 186 9.49 15.07 -8.61
C TYR A 186 7.98 15.16 -8.81
N MET A 187 7.22 15.28 -7.72
CA MET A 187 5.77 15.44 -7.75
C MET A 187 5.37 16.77 -8.38
N ASP A 188 6.06 17.86 -8.07
CA ASP A 188 5.81 19.18 -8.68
C ASP A 188 6.03 19.16 -10.20
N HIS A 189 7.05 18.44 -10.68
CA HIS A 189 7.25 18.25 -12.13
C HIS A 189 6.11 17.47 -12.79
N ILE A 190 5.60 16.41 -12.16
CA ILE A 190 4.45 15.66 -12.68
C ILE A 190 3.22 16.55 -12.71
N ASP A 191 2.94 17.24 -11.61
CA ASP A 191 1.80 18.14 -11.43
C ASP A 191 1.76 19.18 -12.55
N HIS A 192 2.87 19.91 -12.71
CA HIS A 192 3.01 20.94 -13.74
C HIS A 192 2.82 20.41 -15.17
N GLN A 193 3.46 19.28 -15.52
CA GLN A 193 3.37 18.74 -16.88
C GLN A 193 1.97 18.18 -17.19
N VAL A 194 1.29 17.60 -16.21
CA VAL A 194 -0.09 17.13 -16.38
C VAL A 194 -1.06 18.30 -16.55
N GLU A 195 -0.90 19.37 -15.76
CA GLU A 195 -1.71 20.58 -15.90
C GLU A 195 -1.56 21.22 -17.28
N LEU A 196 -0.32 21.36 -17.76
CA LEU A 196 -0.04 21.86 -19.11
C LEU A 196 -0.68 20.98 -20.20
N TYR A 197 -0.62 19.66 -20.03
CA TYR A 197 -1.25 18.72 -20.96
C TYR A 197 -2.77 18.86 -20.97
N ARG A 198 -3.42 18.89 -19.79
CA ARG A 198 -4.87 19.05 -19.66
C ARG A 198 -5.35 20.37 -20.24
N LYS A 199 -4.60 21.45 -20.02
CA LYS A 199 -4.91 22.76 -20.61
C LYS A 199 -4.88 22.71 -22.14
N LYS A 200 -3.83 22.13 -22.72
CA LYS A 200 -3.72 21.98 -24.18
C LYS A 200 -4.83 21.12 -24.77
N GLU A 201 -5.18 20.01 -24.12
CA GLU A 201 -6.31 19.17 -24.53
C GLU A 201 -7.64 19.91 -24.48
N HIS A 202 -7.84 20.76 -23.47
CA HIS A 202 -9.03 21.58 -23.37
C HIS A 202 -9.09 22.62 -24.49
N ASP A 203 -8.00 23.37 -24.69
CA ASP A 203 -7.91 24.40 -25.72
C ASP A 203 -8.14 23.80 -27.13
N GLN A 204 -7.53 22.64 -27.41
CA GLN A 204 -7.73 21.93 -28.68
C GLN A 204 -9.19 21.48 -28.87
N LYS A 205 -9.84 20.95 -27.82
CA LYS A 205 -11.24 20.54 -27.90
C LYS A 205 -12.16 21.72 -28.18
N VAL A 206 -11.86 22.91 -27.65
CA VAL A 206 -12.63 24.13 -27.95
C VAL A 206 -12.44 24.53 -29.41
N GLU A 207 -11.20 24.52 -29.91
CA GLU A 207 -10.89 24.85 -31.30
C GLU A 207 -11.54 23.89 -32.30
N ASP A 208 -11.50 22.59 -32.01
CA ASP A 208 -12.13 21.55 -32.83
C ASP A 208 -13.65 21.73 -32.88
N GLN A 209 -14.28 22.04 -31.74
CA GLN A 209 -15.72 22.33 -31.68
C GLN A 209 -16.09 23.58 -32.47
N GLU A 210 -15.29 24.63 -32.42
CA GLU A 210 -15.51 25.83 -33.24
C GLU A 210 -15.37 25.54 -34.73
N THR A 211 -14.37 24.75 -35.11
CA THR A 211 -14.12 24.34 -36.50
C THR A 211 -15.30 23.52 -37.03
N LEU A 212 -15.79 22.55 -36.24
CA LEU A 212 -16.97 21.75 -36.58
C LEU A 212 -18.24 22.62 -36.72
N ARG A 213 -18.43 23.61 -35.85
CA ARG A 213 -19.56 24.56 -35.95
C ARG A 213 -19.50 25.37 -37.24
N LYS A 214 -18.32 25.88 -37.62
CA LYS A 214 -18.12 26.63 -38.86
C LYS A 214 -18.37 25.76 -40.09
N LEU A 215 -17.85 24.54 -40.11
CA LEU A 215 -18.06 23.59 -41.21
C LEU A 215 -19.55 23.23 -41.38
N ASN A 216 -20.26 22.98 -40.28
CA ASN A 216 -21.70 22.69 -40.32
C ASN A 216 -22.51 23.90 -40.85
N GLN A 217 -22.13 25.13 -40.48
CA GLN A 217 -22.78 26.32 -41.01
C GLN A 217 -22.59 26.45 -42.53
N ILE A 218 -21.39 26.20 -43.04
CA ILE A 218 -21.10 26.24 -44.49
C ILE A 218 -21.94 25.18 -45.22
N GLN A 219 -21.97 23.93 -44.73
CA GLN A 219 -22.79 22.87 -45.33
C GLN A 219 -24.30 23.16 -45.31
N LEU A 220 -24.80 23.87 -44.30
CA LEU A 220 -26.21 24.27 -44.23
C LEU A 220 -26.55 25.43 -45.17
N VAL A 221 -25.57 26.25 -45.55
CA VAL A 221 -25.73 27.32 -46.53
C VAL A 221 -25.67 26.75 -47.95
N ASP A 222 -24.71 25.86 -48.22
CA ASP A 222 -24.53 25.22 -49.54
C ASP A 222 -25.69 24.28 -49.92
N ASN A 223 -26.39 23.68 -48.94
CA ASN A 223 -27.57 22.83 -49.19
C ASN A 223 -28.89 23.62 -49.36
N LYS A 224 -28.85 24.96 -49.34
CA LYS A 224 -30.03 25.82 -49.51
C LYS A 224 -30.10 26.53 -50.87
N GLU A 225 -29.13 26.31 -51.75
CA GLU A 225 -29.15 26.68 -53.17
C GLU A 225 -29.54 25.48 -54.05
#